data_AF-A0A2N3EJH3-F1
#
_entry.id   AF-A0A2N3EJH3-F1
#
_cell.length_a   1.000
_cell.length_b   1.000
_cell.length_c   1.000
_cell.angle_alpha   90.00
_cell.angle_beta   90.00
_cell.angle_gamma   90.00
#
_symmetry.space_group_name_H-M   'P 1'
#
loop_
_entity.id
_entity.type
_entity.pdbx_description
1 polymer ?
#
loop_
_entity_poly.entity_id
_entity_poly.type
_entity_poly.pdbx_seq_one_letter_code
_entity_poly.pdbx_strand_id
1 'polypeptide(L)'
;MTALPLLDLSGDAHQRGHRHGSFAHDMIAANIRTYLRRFTFTGASEARIMEEGARWAERIKTYDPAYYAEMTALAEVAGQPLGAIGMLNARYELAYTAFSTEAEFVAAQPDGCTSFGIMPEAAASGHTLIGQNWDWLAALAGNLLMLRVRRDDGPDFLTLTQAGIVCGMAGVNEAGIG
;
A
#
# COMPACT_ATOMS: atom_id res chain seq x y z
N MET A 1 12.01 -4.28 19.25
CA MET A 1 11.11 -4.12 18.08
C MET A 1 10.65 -2.68 18.07
N THR A 2 10.90 -1.94 17.00
CA THR A 2 10.40 -0.56 16.87
C THR A 2 8.89 -0.64 16.64
N ALA A 3 8.10 0.09 17.40
CA ALA A 3 6.65 0.12 17.21
C ALA A 3 6.31 0.69 15.82
N LEU A 4 5.34 0.08 15.13
CA LEU A 4 4.82 0.63 13.89
C LEU A 4 4.05 1.93 14.20
N PRO A 5 4.32 3.05 13.49
CA PRO A 5 3.54 4.26 13.66
C PRO A 5 2.05 3.99 13.36
N LEU A 6 1.16 4.55 14.17
CA LEU A 6 -0.28 4.54 13.92
C LEU A 6 -0.73 5.94 13.50
N LEU A 7 -1.39 6.03 12.35
CA LEU A 7 -1.96 7.25 11.83
C LEU A 7 -3.49 7.15 11.80
N ASP A 8 -4.17 8.00 12.58
CA ASP A 8 -5.62 8.15 12.47
C ASP A 8 -5.95 9.05 11.27
N LEU A 9 -6.84 8.57 10.40
CA LEU A 9 -7.36 9.28 9.23
C LEU A 9 -8.88 9.40 9.36
N SER A 10 -9.42 10.56 8.99
CA SER A 10 -10.87 10.83 9.04
C SER A 10 -11.21 11.93 8.04
N GLY A 11 -12.48 12.06 7.71
CA GLY A 11 -12.95 13.05 6.74
C GLY A 11 -12.86 12.53 5.31
N ASP A 12 -12.94 13.45 4.35
CA ASP A 12 -12.98 13.11 2.92
C ASP A 12 -11.63 12.59 2.40
N ALA A 13 -11.65 12.05 1.17
CA ALA A 13 -10.47 11.51 0.50
C ALA A 13 -9.30 12.50 0.44
N HIS A 14 -9.58 13.78 0.18
CA HIS A 14 -8.53 14.80 0.10
C HIS A 14 -7.89 15.04 1.47
N GLN A 15 -8.69 15.17 2.52
CA GLN A 15 -8.21 15.34 3.90
C GLN A 15 -7.36 14.17 4.38
N ARG A 16 -7.80 12.94 4.09
CA ARG A 16 -7.04 11.72 4.42
C ARG A 16 -5.72 11.66 3.67
N GLY A 17 -5.75 11.92 2.37
CA GLY A 17 -4.57 11.93 1.51
C GLY A 17 -3.55 12.97 1.97
N HIS A 18 -4.00 14.19 2.23
CA HIS A 18 -3.16 15.27 2.75
C HIS A 18 -2.56 14.90 4.12
N ARG A 19 -3.32 14.31 5.03
CA ARG A 19 -2.81 13.91 6.36
C ARG A 19 -1.78 12.78 6.25
N HIS A 20 -2.04 11.77 5.42
CA HIS A 20 -1.10 10.68 5.17
C HIS A 20 0.19 11.21 4.53
N GLY A 21 0.10 12.00 3.46
CA GLY A 21 1.26 12.57 2.80
C GLY A 21 2.10 13.46 3.71
N SER A 22 1.46 14.30 4.54
CA SER A 22 2.15 15.17 5.49
C SER A 22 2.89 14.37 6.56
N PHE A 23 2.24 13.36 7.14
CA PHE A 23 2.81 12.56 8.22
C PHE A 23 3.96 11.66 7.73
N ALA A 24 3.78 11.05 6.56
CA ALA A 24 4.68 10.01 6.07
C ALA A 24 5.62 10.50 4.96
N HIS A 25 5.80 11.81 4.77
CA HIS A 25 6.60 12.41 3.68
C HIS A 25 7.92 11.65 3.40
N ASP A 26 8.75 11.48 4.43
CA ASP A 26 10.08 10.85 4.28
C ASP A 26 9.98 9.33 4.02
N MET A 27 8.99 8.68 4.64
CA MET A 27 8.71 7.25 4.45
C MET A 27 8.21 6.96 3.02
N ILE A 28 7.35 7.83 2.49
CA ILE A 28 6.87 7.78 1.10
C ILE A 28 8.05 7.90 0.15
N ALA A 29 8.90 8.90 0.32
CA ALA A 29 10.08 9.09 -0.50
C ALA A 29 11.03 7.87 -0.43
N ALA A 30 11.19 7.25 0.75
CA ALA A 30 11.99 6.05 0.91
C ALA A 30 11.38 4.81 0.21
N ASN A 31 10.07 4.63 0.27
CA ASN A 31 9.38 3.57 -0.45
C ASN A 31 9.48 3.76 -1.96
N ILE A 32 9.29 4.99 -2.47
CA ILE A 32 9.47 5.30 -3.89
C ILE A 32 10.88 4.91 -4.35
N ARG A 33 11.93 5.32 -3.63
CA ARG A 33 13.31 4.95 -3.95
C ARG A 33 13.52 3.44 -3.96
N THR A 34 12.89 2.71 -3.04
CA THR A 34 12.99 1.26 -2.95
C THR A 34 12.41 0.59 -4.19
N TYR A 35 11.22 1.00 -4.63
CA TYR A 35 10.59 0.42 -5.83
C TYR A 35 11.27 0.85 -7.13
N LEU A 36 11.73 2.10 -7.25
CA LEU A 36 12.53 2.53 -8.39
C LEU A 36 13.80 1.68 -8.52
N ARG A 37 14.54 1.47 -7.43
CA ARG A 37 15.74 0.60 -7.43
C ARG A 37 15.42 -0.84 -7.85
N ARG A 38 14.30 -1.39 -7.36
CA ARG A 38 13.87 -2.74 -7.73
C ARG A 38 13.58 -2.85 -9.22
N PHE A 39 12.72 -2.00 -9.77
CA PHE A 39 12.31 -2.08 -11.17
C PHE A 39 13.42 -1.69 -12.14
N THR A 40 14.29 -0.78 -11.75
CA THR A 40 15.49 -0.46 -12.56
C THR A 40 16.51 -1.59 -12.56
N PHE A 41 16.66 -2.32 -11.44
CA PHE A 41 17.50 -3.51 -11.38
C PHE A 41 17.07 -4.61 -12.36
N THR A 42 15.77 -4.71 -12.63
CA THR A 42 15.20 -5.64 -13.62
C THR A 42 15.02 -5.03 -15.01
N GLY A 43 15.58 -3.84 -15.25
CA GLY A 43 15.75 -3.28 -16.59
C GLY A 43 14.71 -2.25 -17.02
N ALA A 44 13.76 -1.87 -16.17
CA ALA A 44 12.86 -0.75 -16.47
C ALA A 44 13.57 0.61 -16.30
N SER A 45 13.29 1.57 -17.18
CA SER A 45 13.76 2.95 -16.96
C SER A 45 12.86 3.69 -15.97
N GLU A 46 13.41 4.62 -15.20
CA GLU A 46 12.61 5.46 -14.28
C GLU A 46 11.47 6.18 -15.02
N ALA A 47 11.72 6.69 -16.23
CA ALA A 47 10.70 7.32 -17.05
C ALA A 47 9.53 6.38 -17.36
N ARG A 48 9.82 5.12 -17.74
CA ARG A 48 8.79 4.11 -18.00
C ARG A 48 8.03 3.75 -16.73
N ILE A 49 8.70 3.67 -15.58
CA ILE A 49 8.06 3.38 -14.30
C ILE A 49 7.07 4.50 -13.92
N MET A 50 7.47 5.76 -14.08
CA MET A 50 6.60 6.91 -13.82
C MET A 50 5.41 6.96 -14.78
N GLU A 51 5.63 6.67 -16.06
CA GLU A 51 4.58 6.61 -17.07
C GLU A 51 3.55 5.52 -16.75
N GLU A 52 4.00 4.29 -16.46
CA GLU A 52 3.11 3.20 -16.10
C GLU A 52 2.37 3.47 -14.78
N GLY A 53 3.04 4.07 -13.79
CA GLY A 53 2.39 4.51 -12.57
C GLY A 53 1.29 5.55 -12.81
N ALA A 54 1.52 6.52 -13.71
CA ALA A 54 0.50 7.50 -14.11
C ALA A 54 -0.66 6.84 -14.87
N ARG A 55 -0.38 5.87 -15.75
CA ARG A 55 -1.41 5.09 -16.45
C ARG A 55 -2.29 4.31 -15.47
N TRP A 56 -1.70 3.73 -14.42
CA TRP A 56 -2.44 3.07 -13.36
C TRP A 56 -3.28 4.04 -12.53
N ALA A 57 -2.75 5.23 -12.21
CA ALA A 57 -3.54 6.26 -11.54
C ALA A 57 -4.80 6.64 -12.34
N GLU A 58 -4.72 6.81 -13.67
CA GLU A 58 -5.91 7.08 -14.49
C GLU A 58 -6.89 5.89 -14.58
N ARG A 59 -6.39 4.64 -14.53
CA ARG A 59 -7.26 3.45 -14.40
C ARG A 59 -7.99 3.46 -13.07
N ILE A 60 -7.28 3.74 -11.98
CA ILE A 60 -7.85 3.86 -10.62
C ILE A 60 -8.93 4.95 -10.63
N LYS A 61 -8.65 6.13 -11.19
CA LYS A 61 -9.63 7.22 -11.31
C LYS A 61 -10.94 6.81 -11.98
N THR A 62 -10.85 5.99 -13.03
CA THR A 62 -12.03 5.52 -13.76
C THR A 62 -12.88 4.56 -12.93
N TYR A 63 -12.25 3.76 -12.06
CA TYR A 63 -12.90 2.77 -11.21
C TYR A 63 -13.39 3.37 -9.88
N ASP A 64 -12.53 4.13 -9.21
CA ASP A 64 -12.75 4.76 -7.91
C ASP A 64 -12.16 6.18 -7.89
N PRO A 65 -12.98 7.20 -8.20
CA PRO A 65 -12.56 8.60 -8.17
C PRO A 65 -12.14 9.09 -6.78
N ALA A 66 -12.70 8.52 -5.70
CA ALA A 66 -12.36 8.91 -4.34
C ALA A 66 -10.96 8.41 -3.96
N TYR A 67 -10.61 7.17 -4.35
CA TYR A 67 -9.26 6.64 -4.21
C TYR A 67 -8.25 7.52 -4.94
N TYR A 68 -8.54 7.89 -6.19
CA TYR A 68 -7.67 8.77 -6.97
C TYR A 68 -7.50 10.15 -6.33
N ALA A 69 -8.58 10.73 -5.77
CA ALA A 69 -8.50 12.01 -5.07
C ALA A 69 -7.60 11.92 -3.82
N GLU A 70 -7.67 10.82 -3.08
CA GLU A 70 -6.81 10.57 -1.92
C GLU A 70 -5.33 10.42 -2.33
N MET A 71 -5.05 9.66 -3.40
CA MET A 71 -3.70 9.55 -3.97
C MET A 71 -3.16 10.91 -4.43
N THR A 72 -3.98 11.72 -5.06
CA THR A 72 -3.58 13.03 -5.60
C THR A 72 -3.24 14.00 -4.47
N ALA A 73 -4.11 14.11 -3.47
CA ALA A 73 -3.86 14.95 -2.30
C ALA A 73 -2.60 14.50 -1.52
N LEU A 74 -2.38 13.19 -1.42
CA LEU A 74 -1.16 12.62 -0.83
C LEU A 74 0.07 13.02 -1.64
N ALA A 75 0.03 12.86 -2.97
CA ALA A 75 1.13 13.19 -3.87
C ALA A 75 1.53 14.66 -3.78
N GLU A 76 0.54 15.55 -3.80
CA GLU A 76 0.72 17.01 -3.75
C GLU A 76 1.44 17.44 -2.47
N VAL A 77 0.92 17.03 -1.30
CA VAL A 77 1.51 17.45 -0.02
C VAL A 77 2.85 16.76 0.27
N ALA A 78 3.04 15.54 -0.22
CA ALA A 78 4.29 14.81 -0.08
C ALA A 78 5.37 15.28 -1.07
N GLY A 79 5.03 16.22 -1.97
CA GLY A 79 5.94 16.70 -3.01
C GLY A 79 6.39 15.61 -3.98
N GLN A 80 5.56 14.59 -4.21
CA GLN A 80 5.87 13.46 -5.07
C GLN A 80 5.10 13.52 -6.40
N PRO A 81 5.68 13.06 -7.52
CA PRO A 81 4.94 12.91 -8.76
C PRO A 81 3.78 11.92 -8.58
N LEU A 82 2.61 12.23 -9.15
CA LEU A 82 1.45 11.31 -9.11
C LEU A 82 1.79 9.94 -9.71
N GLY A 83 2.64 9.89 -10.74
CA GLY A 83 3.13 8.63 -11.30
C GLY A 83 3.90 7.76 -10.29
N ALA A 84 4.66 8.36 -9.37
CA ALA A 84 5.35 7.62 -8.32
C ALA A 84 4.37 7.05 -7.27
N ILE A 85 3.34 7.82 -6.92
CA ILE A 85 2.28 7.34 -6.02
C ILE A 85 1.42 6.27 -6.70
N GLY A 86 1.11 6.44 -7.99
CA GLY A 86 0.48 5.41 -8.82
C GLY A 86 1.29 4.12 -8.86
N MET A 87 2.62 4.22 -9.02
CA MET A 87 3.52 3.07 -8.94
C MET A 87 3.41 2.34 -7.59
N LEU A 88 3.37 3.06 -6.45
CA LEU A 88 3.22 2.41 -5.15
C LEU A 88 1.86 1.70 -5.01
N ASN A 89 0.77 2.34 -5.45
CA ASN A 89 -0.58 1.79 -5.32
C ASN A 89 -0.84 0.65 -6.32
N ALA A 90 -0.09 0.57 -7.43
CA ALA A 90 -0.18 -0.49 -8.43
C ALA A 90 1.09 -1.38 -8.50
N ARG A 91 1.88 -1.43 -7.43
CA ARG A 91 3.23 -2.04 -7.44
C ARG A 91 3.21 -3.53 -7.79
N TYR A 92 2.15 -4.25 -7.42
CA TYR A 92 2.02 -5.67 -7.74
C TYR A 92 1.65 -5.85 -9.20
N GLU A 93 0.76 -5.03 -9.73
CA GLU A 93 0.41 -5.01 -11.14
C GLU A 93 1.65 -4.71 -11.99
N LEU A 94 2.48 -3.75 -11.56
CA LEU A 94 3.74 -3.44 -12.22
C LEU A 94 4.74 -4.60 -12.16
N ALA A 95 4.91 -5.20 -10.97
CA ALA A 95 5.84 -6.29 -10.76
C ALA A 95 5.47 -7.58 -11.52
N TYR A 96 4.19 -7.93 -11.56
CA TYR A 96 3.72 -9.19 -12.15
C TYR A 96 3.30 -9.08 -13.61
N THR A 97 3.02 -7.88 -14.15
CA THR A 97 2.45 -7.75 -15.50
C THR A 97 3.14 -6.74 -16.41
N ALA A 98 3.58 -5.58 -15.90
CA ALA A 98 4.04 -4.49 -16.77
C ALA A 98 5.51 -4.60 -17.19
N PHE A 99 6.34 -5.26 -16.37
CA PHE A 99 7.77 -5.41 -16.61
C PHE A 99 8.12 -6.89 -16.72
N SER A 100 8.25 -7.41 -17.95
CA SER A 100 8.41 -8.85 -18.21
C SER A 100 9.59 -9.48 -17.45
N THR A 101 10.74 -8.80 -17.39
CA THR A 101 11.92 -9.28 -16.65
C THR A 101 11.71 -9.25 -15.13
N GLU A 102 10.99 -8.26 -14.61
CA GLU A 102 10.59 -8.24 -13.20
C GLU A 102 9.62 -9.38 -12.90
N ALA A 103 8.65 -9.62 -13.78
CA ALA A 103 7.66 -10.68 -13.61
C ALA A 103 8.33 -12.06 -13.61
N GLU A 104 9.28 -12.30 -14.52
CA GLU A 104 10.12 -13.50 -14.54
C GLU A 104 10.95 -13.62 -13.25
N PHE A 105 11.55 -12.53 -12.79
CA PHE A 105 12.34 -12.50 -11.56
C PHE A 105 11.48 -12.82 -10.32
N VAL A 106 10.29 -12.23 -10.22
CA VAL A 106 9.36 -12.47 -9.11
C VAL A 106 8.84 -13.90 -9.16
N ALA A 107 8.47 -14.41 -10.33
CA ALA A 107 7.98 -15.79 -10.49
C ALA A 107 9.05 -16.84 -10.16
N ALA A 108 10.33 -16.48 -10.26
CA ALA A 108 11.45 -17.34 -9.86
C ALA A 108 11.75 -17.31 -8.35
N GLN A 109 11.14 -16.41 -7.57
CA GLN A 109 11.32 -16.33 -6.13
C GLN A 109 10.33 -17.29 -5.42
N PRO A 110 10.73 -17.92 -4.30
CA PRO A 110 9.80 -18.69 -3.48
C PRO A 110 8.64 -17.80 -2.98
N ASP A 111 7.42 -18.34 -2.94
CA ASP A 111 6.29 -17.67 -2.28
C ASP A 111 6.64 -17.37 -0.81
N GLY A 112 6.42 -16.12 -0.39
CA GLY A 112 6.83 -15.65 0.93
C GLY A 112 5.67 -15.45 1.92
N CYS A 113 4.45 -15.16 1.47
CA CYS A 113 3.37 -14.83 2.40
C CYS A 113 2.68 -16.10 2.92
N THR A 114 2.35 -16.13 4.22
CA THR A 114 1.57 -17.21 4.85
C THR A 114 0.45 -16.61 5.67
N SER A 115 -0.78 -17.09 5.52
CA SER A 115 -1.96 -16.67 6.29
C SER A 115 -2.60 -17.86 6.98
N PHE A 116 -3.24 -17.63 8.13
CA PHE A 116 -4.00 -18.64 8.87
C PHE A 116 -5.31 -18.06 9.40
N GLY A 117 -6.26 -18.96 9.65
CA GLY A 117 -7.50 -18.69 10.37
C GLY A 117 -7.77 -19.80 11.38
N ILE A 118 -8.20 -19.42 12.58
CA ILE A 118 -8.62 -20.33 13.65
C ILE A 118 -10.08 -20.05 13.93
N MET A 119 -10.91 -21.07 13.77
CA MET A 119 -12.34 -20.98 14.04
C MET A 119 -12.61 -20.81 15.55
N PRO A 120 -13.74 -20.19 15.95
CA PRO A 120 -14.09 -19.97 17.35
C PRO A 120 -13.99 -21.22 18.23
N GLU A 121 -14.38 -22.39 17.70
CA GLU A 121 -14.39 -23.67 18.41
C GLU A 121 -12.98 -24.20 18.71
N ALA A 122 -11.97 -23.73 17.97
CA ALA A 122 -10.56 -24.11 18.13
C ALA A 122 -9.74 -23.05 18.88
N ALA A 123 -10.29 -21.85 19.12
CA ALA A 123 -9.61 -20.76 19.80
C ALA A 123 -9.99 -20.69 21.29
N ALA A 124 -8.99 -20.56 22.18
CA ALA A 124 -9.22 -20.42 23.62
C ALA A 124 -10.06 -19.18 24.00
N SER A 125 -10.09 -18.16 23.14
CA SER A 125 -10.89 -16.95 23.30
C SER A 125 -12.36 -17.14 22.92
N GLY A 126 -12.72 -18.23 22.22
CA GLY A 126 -14.06 -18.39 21.61
C GLY A 126 -14.33 -17.42 20.46
N HIS A 127 -13.31 -16.75 19.92
CA HIS A 127 -13.39 -15.83 18.79
C HIS A 127 -12.57 -16.34 17.61
N THR A 128 -13.00 -16.03 16.39
CA THR A 128 -12.19 -16.26 15.19
C THR A 128 -10.88 -15.48 15.30
N LEU A 129 -9.76 -16.15 15.08
CA LEU A 129 -8.44 -15.52 14.99
C LEU A 129 -7.94 -15.63 13.56
N ILE A 130 -7.49 -14.52 12.99
CA ILE A 130 -6.81 -14.49 11.70
C ILE A 130 -5.43 -13.89 11.88
N GLY A 131 -4.50 -14.27 11.01
CA GLY A 131 -3.16 -13.70 11.02
C GLY A 131 -2.41 -14.04 9.75
N GLN A 132 -1.39 -13.25 9.47
CA GLN A 132 -0.51 -13.48 8.33
C GLN A 132 0.89 -12.96 8.59
N ASN A 133 1.85 -13.57 7.92
CA ASN A 133 3.14 -12.95 7.63
C ASN A 133 3.08 -12.31 6.25
N TRP A 134 3.83 -11.23 6.07
CA TRP A 134 4.01 -10.56 4.79
C TRP A 134 5.50 -10.45 4.49
N ASP A 135 5.97 -11.30 3.58
CA ASP A 135 7.37 -11.41 3.22
C ASP A 135 7.59 -10.73 1.88
N TRP A 136 8.35 -9.64 1.89
CA TRP A 136 8.61 -8.83 0.71
C TRP A 136 10.01 -8.20 0.80
N LEU A 137 10.14 -6.93 0.41
CA LEU A 137 11.41 -6.21 0.41
C LEU A 137 11.83 -5.75 1.80
N ALA A 138 12.96 -6.25 2.28
CA ALA A 138 13.54 -5.84 3.58
C ALA A 138 13.76 -4.31 3.69
N ALA A 139 14.03 -3.62 2.58
CA ALA A 139 14.23 -2.16 2.55
C ALA A 139 12.97 -1.33 2.88
N LEU A 140 11.80 -1.97 2.92
CA LEU A 140 10.56 -1.32 3.38
C LEU A 140 10.43 -1.30 4.90
N ALA A 141 11.25 -2.07 5.62
CA ALA A 141 11.27 -2.04 7.07
C ALA A 141 11.59 -0.61 7.55
N GLY A 142 10.76 -0.10 8.46
CA GLY A 142 10.83 1.30 8.92
C GLY A 142 10.01 2.29 8.10
N ASN A 143 9.48 1.89 6.94
CA ASN A 143 8.62 2.70 6.06
C ASN A 143 7.19 2.13 5.96
N LEU A 144 6.81 1.32 6.94
CA LEU A 144 5.46 0.78 7.14
C LEU A 144 4.76 1.54 8.26
N LEU A 145 3.43 1.65 8.16
CA LEU A 145 2.60 2.24 9.21
C LEU A 145 1.23 1.55 9.27
N MET A 146 0.57 1.71 10.40
CA MET A 146 -0.84 1.36 10.58
C MET A 146 -1.69 2.59 10.26
N LEU A 147 -2.74 2.41 9.45
CA LEU A 147 -3.77 3.42 9.25
C LEU A 147 -5.02 3.01 10.01
N ARG A 148 -5.53 3.88 10.89
CA ARG A 148 -6.89 3.76 11.42
C ARG A 148 -7.76 4.77 10.68
N VAL A 149 -8.59 4.28 9.77
CA VAL A 149 -9.39 5.12 8.88
C VAL A 149 -10.83 5.13 9.35
N ARG A 150 -11.35 6.33 9.61
CA ARG A 150 -12.76 6.57 9.89
C ARG A 150 -13.47 7.10 8.66
N ARG A 151 -14.59 6.50 8.31
CA ARG A 151 -15.29 6.77 7.05
C ARG A 151 -16.76 7.10 7.26
N ASP A 152 -17.22 8.13 6.56
CA ASP A 152 -18.64 8.46 6.48
C ASP A 152 -19.34 7.70 5.32
N ASP A 153 -18.55 7.15 4.40
CA ASP A 153 -18.98 6.52 3.14
C ASP A 153 -18.77 4.99 3.12
N GLY A 154 -18.41 4.39 4.26
CA GLY A 154 -18.11 2.97 4.38
C GLY A 154 -17.68 2.61 5.80
N PRO A 155 -17.31 1.34 6.06
CA PRO A 155 -16.90 0.92 7.38
C PRO A 155 -15.55 1.51 7.79
N ASP A 156 -15.41 1.83 9.07
CA ASP A 156 -14.13 2.12 9.71
C ASP A 156 -13.20 0.90 9.58
N PHE A 157 -11.90 1.13 9.38
CA PHE A 157 -10.93 0.04 9.28
C PHE A 157 -9.56 0.38 9.86
N LEU A 158 -8.83 -0.67 10.23
CA LEU A 158 -7.44 -0.64 10.67
C LEU A 158 -6.61 -1.50 9.73
N THR A 159 -5.59 -0.94 9.10
CA THR A 159 -4.77 -1.68 8.11
C THR A 159 -3.30 -1.36 8.23
N LEU A 160 -2.45 -2.36 8.03
CA LEU A 160 -1.04 -2.20 7.76
C LEU A 160 -0.86 -1.73 6.32
N THR A 161 -0.04 -0.70 6.12
CA THR A 161 0.31 -0.18 4.80
C THR A 161 1.80 0.11 4.69
N GLN A 162 2.25 0.25 3.45
CA GLN A 162 3.50 0.97 3.16
C GLN A 162 3.15 2.43 2.94
N ALA A 163 3.95 3.33 3.50
CA ALA A 163 3.76 4.77 3.31
C ALA A 163 3.61 5.12 1.83
N GLY A 164 2.50 5.79 1.49
CA GLY A 164 2.15 6.18 0.11
C GLY A 164 1.07 5.31 -0.55
N ILE A 165 0.69 4.18 0.05
CA ILE A 165 -0.46 3.36 -0.38
C ILE A 165 -1.68 3.73 0.46
N VAL A 166 -2.77 4.15 -0.19
CA VAL A 166 -3.93 4.74 0.50
C VAL A 166 -4.95 3.71 1.03
N CYS A 167 -5.13 2.55 0.37
CA CYS A 167 -6.07 1.53 0.84
C CYS A 167 -5.55 0.58 1.93
N GLY A 168 -4.23 0.58 2.16
CA GLY A 168 -3.57 -0.43 2.98
C GLY A 168 -3.41 -1.80 2.30
N MET A 169 -2.91 -2.78 3.06
CA MET A 169 -2.59 -4.12 2.57
C MET A 169 -3.30 -5.22 3.36
N ALA A 170 -3.09 -5.27 4.68
CA ALA A 170 -3.62 -6.30 5.56
C ALA A 170 -4.27 -5.63 6.77
N GLY A 171 -5.54 -5.93 7.06
CA GLY A 171 -6.29 -5.18 8.05
C GLY A 171 -7.62 -5.81 8.39
N VAL A 172 -8.36 -5.14 9.27
CA VAL A 172 -9.71 -5.52 9.68
C VAL A 172 -10.60 -4.29 9.66
N ASN A 173 -11.90 -4.47 9.42
CA ASN A 173 -12.90 -3.41 9.54
C ASN A 173 -13.78 -3.57 10.79
N GLU A 174 -14.58 -2.54 11.10
CA GLU A 174 -15.46 -2.54 12.27
C GLU A 174 -16.56 -3.61 12.23
N ALA A 175 -16.87 -4.14 11.04
CA ALA A 175 -17.81 -5.24 10.85
C ALA A 175 -17.17 -6.62 11.09
N GLY A 176 -15.88 -6.68 11.42
CA GLY A 176 -15.15 -7.93 11.69
C GLY A 176 -14.63 -8.65 10.45
N ILE A 177 -14.58 -7.99 9.30
CA ILE A 177 -13.98 -8.54 8.07
C ILE A 177 -12.49 -8.22 8.05
N GLY A 178 -11.66 -9.23 7.77
CA GLY A 178 -10.21 -9.11 7.59
C GLY A 178 -9.62 -10.30 6.87
#